data_AF-A0A2K3JWJ2-F1
#
_entry.id   AF-A0A2K3JWJ2-F1
#
_cell.length_a   1.000
_cell.length_b   1.000
_cell.length_c   1.000
_cell.angle_alpha   90.00
_cell.angle_beta   90.00
_cell.angle_gamma   90.00
#
_symmetry.space_group_name_H-M   'P 1'
#
loop_
_entity.id
_entity.type
_entity.pdbx_description
1 polymer ?
#
loop_
_entity_poly.entity_id
_entity_poly.type
_entity_poly.pdbx_seq_one_letter_code
_entity_poly.pdbx_strand_id
1 'polypeptide(L)'
;SCITAAIPLLASFKQDICLASLDIIESGLLAIAKVEAAYKHERGIKEAIEEALESLSLYQLKDTLEATEEEADENRLLPAMNKIWPFLVTCIQNRNPVAVRRCLNVISNVVQICGGDFFTRRFHTDGTHFWKLLTTSPFRKMSNFKDEKTPLQLPYRNSSVTSEDSLAETSYLKVQIAVLNMVADLCSNKRSATALELVLKKLCGLAVGIACSNVAGLR
;
A
#
# COMPACT_ATOMS: atom_id res chain seq x y z
N SER A 1 -10.82 -8.15 16.17
CA SER A 1 -9.53 -8.50 15.52
C SER A 1 -8.56 -7.35 15.70
N CYS A 2 -7.27 -7.63 15.93
CA CYS A 2 -6.21 -6.61 16.07
C CYS A 2 -6.13 -5.67 14.85
N ILE A 3 -6.41 -6.18 13.66
CA ILE A 3 -6.45 -5.39 12.42
C ILE A 3 -7.50 -4.28 12.52
N THR A 4 -8.72 -4.59 12.98
CA THR A 4 -9.81 -3.62 13.10
C THR A 4 -9.48 -2.48 14.06
N ALA A 5 -8.75 -2.79 15.15
CA ALA A 5 -8.30 -1.79 16.12
C ALA A 5 -7.15 -0.92 15.59
N ALA A 6 -6.29 -1.48 14.73
CA ALA A 6 -5.12 -0.80 14.16
C ALA A 6 -5.45 0.12 12.97
N ILE A 7 -6.53 -0.17 12.23
CA ILE A 7 -6.96 0.64 11.06
C ILE A 7 -7.03 2.15 11.35
N PRO A 8 -7.79 2.64 12.35
CA PRO A 8 -7.90 4.09 12.59
C PRO A 8 -6.58 4.72 13.03
N LEU A 9 -5.68 3.93 13.62
CA LEU A 9 -4.39 4.42 14.11
C LEU A 9 -3.40 4.76 12.98
N LEU A 10 -3.63 4.26 11.76
CA LEU A 10 -2.88 4.68 10.57
C LEU A 10 -3.04 6.17 10.25
N ALA A 11 -4.18 6.76 10.61
CA ALA A 11 -4.44 8.19 10.43
C ALA A 11 -3.78 9.06 11.52
N SER A 12 -3.16 8.45 12.54
CA SER A 12 -2.52 9.17 13.64
C SER A 12 -1.32 10.01 13.17
N PHE A 13 -1.19 11.21 13.73
CA PHE A 13 -0.02 12.07 13.56
C PHE A 13 1.18 11.61 14.40
N LYS A 14 0.98 10.71 15.37
CA LYS A 14 2.06 10.15 16.19
C LYS A 14 2.77 9.04 15.40
N GLN A 15 4.05 9.28 15.09
CA GLN A 15 4.88 8.38 14.30
C GLN A 15 4.89 6.94 14.82
N ASP A 16 5.15 6.76 16.11
CA ASP A 16 5.33 5.43 16.70
C ASP A 16 4.04 4.60 16.63
N ILE A 17 2.89 5.25 16.83
CA ILE A 17 1.57 4.62 16.73
C ILE A 17 1.29 4.22 15.29
N CYS A 18 1.58 5.09 14.33
CA CYS A 18 1.39 4.82 12.91
C CYS A 18 2.26 3.64 12.44
N LEU A 19 3.55 3.60 12.84
CA LEU A 19 4.47 2.52 12.51
C LEU A 19 4.03 1.18 13.11
N ALA A 20 3.71 1.15 14.41
CA ALA A 20 3.23 -0.07 15.06
C ALA A 20 1.93 -0.59 14.40
N SER A 21 1.06 0.32 13.97
CA SER A 21 -0.18 -0.04 13.29
C SER A 21 0.05 -0.62 11.91
N LEU A 22 1.03 -0.09 11.16
CA LEU A 22 1.46 -0.64 9.87
C LEU A 22 2.01 -2.06 10.02
N ASP A 23 2.82 -2.31 11.06
CA ASP A 23 3.38 -3.64 11.34
C ASP A 23 2.30 -4.67 11.72
N ILE A 24 1.32 -4.26 12.53
CA ILE A 24 0.16 -5.09 12.89
C ILE A 24 -0.68 -5.42 11.65
N ILE A 25 -0.89 -4.46 10.75
CA ILE A 25 -1.69 -4.66 9.54
C ILE A 25 -0.98 -5.59 8.57
N GLU A 26 0.31 -5.40 8.33
CA GLU A 26 1.11 -6.27 7.46
C GLU A 26 1.12 -7.71 7.99
N SER A 27 1.42 -7.88 9.28
CA SER A 27 1.46 -9.20 9.93
C SER A 27 0.07 -9.86 9.93
N GLY A 28 -0.97 -9.08 10.19
CA GLY A 28 -2.36 -9.56 10.21
C GLY A 28 -2.86 -9.99 8.83
N LEU A 29 -2.56 -9.23 7.78
CA LEU A 29 -2.91 -9.61 6.41
C LEU A 29 -2.14 -10.85 5.94
N LEU A 30 -0.86 -10.95 6.28
CA LEU A 30 -0.06 -12.13 5.99
C LEU A 30 -0.61 -13.37 6.71
N ALA A 31 -1.03 -13.24 7.97
CA ALA A 31 -1.67 -14.32 8.71
C ALA A 31 -2.99 -14.75 8.05
N ILE A 32 -3.86 -13.80 7.66
CA ILE A 32 -5.11 -14.11 6.96
C ILE A 32 -4.82 -14.85 5.65
N ALA A 33 -3.85 -14.38 4.86
CA ALA A 33 -3.48 -15.03 3.60
C ALA A 33 -2.98 -16.47 3.79
N LYS A 34 -2.19 -16.72 4.84
CA LYS A 34 -1.73 -18.08 5.19
C LYS A 34 -2.88 -18.98 5.62
N VAL A 35 -3.81 -18.46 6.42
CA VAL A 35 -5.00 -19.19 6.86
C VAL A 35 -5.89 -19.53 5.65
N GLU A 36 -6.12 -18.59 4.74
CA GLU A 36 -6.88 -18.85 3.51
C GLU A 36 -6.18 -19.89 2.62
N ALA A 37 -4.86 -19.83 2.48
CA ALA A 37 -4.10 -20.82 1.71
C ALA A 37 -4.17 -22.22 2.34
N ALA A 38 -4.06 -22.31 3.67
CA ALA A 38 -4.20 -23.57 4.40
C ALA A 38 -5.61 -24.14 4.28
N TYR A 39 -6.63 -23.28 4.41
CA TYR A 39 -8.03 -23.67 4.28
C TYR A 39 -8.36 -24.19 2.87
N LYS A 40 -7.83 -23.55 1.81
CA LYS A 40 -7.96 -24.05 0.43
C LYS A 40 -7.33 -25.43 0.26
N HIS A 41 -6.19 -25.67 0.90
CA HIS A 41 -5.53 -26.98 0.84
C HIS A 41 -6.31 -28.05 1.61
N GLU A 42 -6.78 -27.73 2.81
CA GLU A 42 -7.62 -28.60 3.63
C GLU A 42 -8.91 -28.99 2.89
N ARG A 43 -9.57 -28.01 2.27
CA ARG A 43 -10.76 -28.26 1.44
C ARG A 43 -10.46 -29.19 0.27
N GLY A 44 -9.37 -28.98 -0.47
CA GLY A 44 -9.01 -29.87 -1.58
C GLY A 44 -8.69 -31.30 -1.13
N ILE A 45 -8.12 -31.48 0.07
CA ILE A 45 -7.92 -32.81 0.67
C ILE A 45 -9.27 -33.42 1.05
N LYS A 46 -10.17 -32.64 1.66
CA LYS A 46 -11.50 -33.09 2.04
C LYS A 46 -12.29 -33.56 0.81
N GLU A 47 -12.32 -32.75 -0.25
CA GLU A 47 -12.98 -33.09 -1.52
C GLU A 47 -12.39 -34.38 -2.13
N ALA A 48 -11.06 -34.53 -2.14
CA ALA A 48 -10.42 -35.76 -2.64
C ALA A 48 -10.73 -37.00 -1.79
N ILE A 49 -10.86 -36.85 -0.47
CA ILE A 49 -11.27 -37.94 0.43
C ILE A 49 -12.74 -38.28 0.21
N GLU A 50 -13.61 -37.29 0.03
CA GLU A 50 -15.03 -37.49 -0.30
C GLU A 50 -15.19 -38.20 -1.64
N GLU A 51 -14.49 -37.78 -2.70
CA GLU A 51 -14.50 -38.48 -4.00
C GLU A 51 -13.99 -39.92 -3.89
N ALA A 52 -12.91 -40.15 -3.13
CA ALA A 52 -12.40 -41.50 -2.88
C ALA A 52 -13.41 -42.35 -2.10
N LEU A 53 -14.06 -41.77 -1.08
CA LEU A 53 -15.08 -42.44 -0.28
C LEU A 53 -16.35 -42.72 -1.10
N GLU A 54 -16.78 -41.81 -1.96
CA GLU A 54 -17.87 -42.01 -2.92
C GLU A 54 -17.54 -43.12 -3.91
N SER A 55 -16.30 -43.21 -4.39
CA SER A 55 -15.86 -44.29 -5.27
C SER A 55 -15.79 -45.66 -4.58
N LEU A 56 -15.58 -45.67 -3.25
CA LEU A 56 -15.49 -46.87 -2.42
C LEU A 56 -16.83 -47.27 -1.77
N SER A 57 -17.76 -46.33 -1.63
CA SER A 57 -19.04 -46.54 -0.95
C SER A 57 -20.16 -46.87 -1.96
N LEU A 58 -20.72 -48.07 -1.83
CA LEU A 58 -22.04 -48.38 -2.37
C LEU A 58 -23.10 -47.56 -1.59
N TYR A 59 -23.37 -46.34 -2.02
CA TYR A 59 -24.57 -45.51 -1.78
C TYR A 59 -25.16 -45.34 -0.34
N GLN A 60 -24.51 -45.81 0.73
CA GLN A 60 -25.14 -45.86 2.07
C GLN A 60 -24.59 -44.88 3.12
N LEU A 61 -23.57 -44.07 2.80
CA LEU A 61 -22.92 -43.19 3.79
C LEU A 61 -23.01 -41.69 3.45
N LYS A 62 -23.98 -41.27 2.62
CA LYS A 62 -24.09 -39.87 2.16
C LYS A 62 -24.90 -38.95 3.09
N ASP A 63 -25.82 -39.52 3.88
CA ASP A 63 -26.78 -38.74 4.67
C ASP A 63 -26.27 -38.17 6.02
N THR A 64 -25.03 -38.46 6.43
CA THR A 64 -24.51 -38.01 7.75
C THR A 64 -23.48 -36.89 7.70
N LEU A 65 -23.01 -36.47 6.51
CA LEU A 65 -21.93 -35.49 6.38
C LEU A 65 -22.39 -34.10 5.87
N GLU A 66 -23.57 -33.99 5.24
CA GLU A 66 -24.03 -32.74 4.62
C GLU A 66 -24.53 -31.66 5.61
N ALA A 67 -24.64 -31.96 6.91
CA ALA A 67 -25.36 -31.08 7.84
C ALA A 67 -24.54 -29.94 8.48
N THR A 68 -23.26 -29.71 8.13
CA THR A 68 -22.42 -28.81 8.96
C THR A 68 -21.43 -27.89 8.26
N GLU A 69 -21.63 -27.45 7.02
CA GLU A 69 -20.75 -26.42 6.45
C GLU A 69 -21.53 -25.26 5.83
N GLU A 70 -21.87 -24.29 6.70
CA GLU A 70 -22.02 -22.91 6.25
C GLU A 70 -20.73 -22.47 5.56
N GLU A 71 -20.80 -22.28 4.24
CA GLU A 71 -19.77 -21.72 3.36
C GLU A 71 -19.29 -20.34 3.86
N ALA A 72 -18.42 -20.32 4.87
CA ALA A 72 -17.86 -19.08 5.39
C ALA A 72 -16.71 -18.57 4.49
N ASP A 73 -17.12 -17.91 3.40
CA ASP A 73 -16.44 -16.80 2.71
C ASP A 73 -14.98 -17.04 2.27
N GLU A 74 -14.81 -17.52 1.04
CA GLU A 74 -13.51 -17.83 0.40
C GLU A 74 -12.55 -16.64 0.26
N ASN A 75 -12.98 -15.41 0.54
CA ASN A 75 -12.22 -14.19 0.26
C ASN A 75 -12.30 -13.17 1.40
N ARG A 76 -11.79 -13.49 2.59
CA ARG A 76 -11.78 -12.57 3.76
C ARG A 76 -10.74 -11.45 3.59
N LEU A 77 -9.71 -11.70 2.79
CA LEU A 77 -8.59 -10.80 2.51
C LEU A 77 -8.99 -9.52 1.73
N LEU A 78 -9.82 -9.65 0.69
CA LEU A 78 -10.21 -8.49 -0.13
C LEU A 78 -11.13 -7.50 0.62
N PRO A 79 -12.18 -7.93 1.35
CA PRO A 79 -12.98 -7.06 2.20
C PRO A 79 -12.17 -6.38 3.31
N ALA A 80 -11.22 -7.09 3.92
CA ALA A 80 -10.32 -6.51 4.91
C ALA A 80 -9.48 -5.38 4.30
N MET A 81 -8.90 -5.63 3.13
CA MET A 81 -8.13 -4.62 2.40
C MET A 81 -8.99 -3.44 1.94
N ASN A 82 -10.26 -3.67 1.56
CA ASN A 82 -11.16 -2.57 1.22
C ASN A 82 -11.37 -1.59 2.38
N LYS A 83 -11.37 -2.08 3.62
CA LYS A 83 -11.46 -1.25 4.83
C LYS A 83 -10.14 -0.55 5.17
N ILE A 84 -9.01 -1.19 4.91
CA ILE A 84 -7.68 -0.66 5.25
C ILE A 84 -7.21 0.41 4.24
N TRP A 85 -7.56 0.26 2.95
CA TRP A 85 -7.01 1.09 1.87
C TRP A 85 -7.14 2.61 2.08
N PRO A 86 -8.32 3.17 2.46
CA PRO A 86 -8.45 4.62 2.67
C PRO A 86 -7.48 5.15 3.72
N PHE A 87 -7.20 4.37 4.76
CA PHE A 87 -6.30 4.75 5.84
C PHE A 87 -4.83 4.69 5.44
N LEU A 88 -4.46 3.79 4.51
CA LEU A 88 -3.13 3.82 3.89
C LEU A 88 -2.96 5.08 3.04
N VAL A 89 -3.99 5.48 2.28
CA VAL A 89 -3.97 6.74 1.53
C VAL A 89 -3.83 7.94 2.49
N THR A 90 -4.56 7.96 3.60
CA THR A 90 -4.40 9.00 4.64
C THR A 90 -3.00 9.00 5.25
N CYS A 91 -2.41 7.84 5.53
CA CYS A 91 -1.03 7.73 6.02
C CYS A 91 -0.03 8.38 5.05
N ILE A 92 -0.26 8.23 3.73
CA ILE A 92 0.56 8.88 2.70
C ILE A 92 0.35 10.40 2.68
N GLN A 93 -0.89 10.86 2.90
CA GLN A 93 -1.23 12.27 2.96
C GLN A 93 -0.66 12.98 4.20
N ASN A 94 -0.41 12.26 5.31
CA ASN A 94 0.15 12.80 6.55
C ASN A 94 1.61 13.27 6.42
N ARG A 95 2.29 12.99 5.31
CA ARG A 95 3.64 13.49 4.93
C ARG A 95 4.78 13.23 5.93
N ASN A 96 4.60 12.39 6.96
CA ASN A 96 5.72 11.95 7.78
C ASN A 96 6.62 11.02 6.93
N PRO A 97 7.88 11.40 6.63
CA PRO A 97 8.70 10.65 5.68
C PRO A 97 9.01 9.22 6.14
N VAL A 98 9.11 8.98 7.45
CA VAL A 98 9.39 7.64 7.99
C VAL A 98 8.15 6.74 7.85
N ALA A 99 6.98 7.24 8.26
CA ALA A 99 5.73 6.52 8.14
C ALA A 99 5.33 6.27 6.68
N VAL A 100 5.54 7.26 5.80
CA VAL A 100 5.29 7.14 4.35
C VAL A 100 6.14 6.03 3.73
N ARG A 101 7.45 5.99 4.01
CA ARG A 101 8.32 4.92 3.49
C ARG A 101 7.85 3.53 3.95
N ARG A 102 7.49 3.40 5.23
CA ARG A 102 6.99 2.13 5.76
C ARG A 102 5.66 1.75 5.11
N CYS A 103 4.75 2.71 4.95
CA CYS A 103 3.46 2.52 4.31
C CYS A 103 3.60 2.05 2.85
N LEU A 104 4.52 2.64 2.08
CA LEU A 104 4.82 2.19 0.70
C LEU A 104 5.33 0.74 0.65
N ASN A 105 6.17 0.35 1.62
CA ASN A 105 6.62 -1.05 1.73
C ASN A 105 5.47 -2.01 2.06
N VAL A 106 4.61 -1.64 3.02
CA VAL A 106 3.42 -2.43 3.36
C VAL A 106 2.49 -2.55 2.15
N ILE A 107 2.29 -1.49 1.38
CA ILE A 107 1.49 -1.53 0.15
C ILE A 107 2.11 -2.48 -0.87
N SER A 108 3.43 -2.44 -1.08
CA SER A 108 4.12 -3.39 -1.97
C SER A 108 3.80 -4.83 -1.59
N ASN A 109 3.98 -5.18 -0.31
CA ASN A 109 3.76 -6.53 0.19
C ASN A 109 2.28 -6.95 0.11
N VAL A 110 1.37 -6.07 0.51
CA VAL A 110 -0.05 -6.38 0.56
C VAL A 110 -0.65 -6.53 -0.84
N VAL A 111 -0.25 -5.70 -1.81
CA VAL A 111 -0.72 -5.83 -3.19
C VAL A 111 -0.21 -7.14 -3.81
N GLN A 112 1.00 -7.58 -3.49
CA GLN A 112 1.51 -8.88 -3.93
C GLN A 112 0.73 -10.07 -3.35
N ILE A 113 0.25 -9.94 -2.10
CA ILE A 113 -0.56 -10.97 -1.42
C ILE A 113 -1.99 -11.01 -1.97
N CYS A 114 -2.62 -9.85 -2.15
CA CYS A 114 -4.01 -9.71 -2.56
C CYS A 114 -4.26 -9.86 -4.07
N GLY A 115 -3.21 -9.75 -4.90
CA GLY A 115 -3.33 -9.72 -6.37
C GLY A 115 -3.66 -8.34 -6.92
N GLY A 116 -3.25 -8.10 -8.17
CA GLY A 116 -3.18 -6.76 -8.76
C GLY A 116 -4.51 -6.20 -9.27
N ASP A 117 -5.39 -7.04 -9.81
CA ASP A 117 -6.64 -6.62 -10.47
C ASP A 117 -7.55 -5.80 -9.55
N PHE A 118 -7.54 -6.15 -8.26
CA PHE A 118 -8.29 -5.45 -7.24
C PHE A 118 -7.82 -3.99 -7.02
N PHE A 119 -6.53 -3.72 -7.23
CA PHE A 119 -5.96 -2.39 -7.02
C PHE A 119 -5.91 -1.54 -8.27
N THR A 120 -6.17 -2.09 -9.46
CA THR A 120 -6.11 -1.34 -10.73
C THR A 120 -6.97 -0.07 -10.68
N ARG A 121 -8.21 -0.16 -10.19
CA ARG A 121 -9.09 1.01 -10.02
C ARG A 121 -8.63 1.95 -8.91
N ARG A 122 -8.03 1.41 -7.85
CA ARG A 122 -7.58 2.21 -6.70
C ARG A 122 -6.32 3.00 -6.99
N PHE A 123 -5.35 2.41 -7.69
CA PHE A 123 -4.19 3.15 -8.19
C PHE A 123 -4.60 4.16 -9.26
N HIS A 124 -5.66 3.92 -10.03
CA HIS A 124 -6.18 4.93 -10.93
C HIS A 124 -6.79 6.14 -10.19
N THR A 125 -7.63 5.90 -9.17
CA THR A 125 -8.31 6.96 -8.41
C THR A 125 -7.40 7.65 -7.38
N ASP A 126 -6.78 6.87 -6.49
CA ASP A 126 -5.99 7.37 -5.36
C ASP A 126 -4.50 7.52 -5.69
N GLY A 127 -4.05 7.01 -6.84
CA GLY A 127 -2.65 7.05 -7.29
C GLY A 127 -2.05 8.44 -7.29
N THR A 128 -2.87 9.47 -7.52
CA THR A 128 -2.41 10.87 -7.52
C THR A 128 -1.70 11.27 -6.22
N HIS A 129 -2.12 10.74 -5.07
CA HIS A 129 -1.47 10.98 -3.78
C HIS A 129 -0.07 10.37 -3.70
N PHE A 130 0.10 9.17 -4.26
CA PHE A 130 1.39 8.48 -4.33
C PHE A 130 2.34 9.18 -5.30
N TRP A 131 1.85 9.52 -6.50
CA TRP A 131 2.69 10.09 -7.55
C TRP A 131 3.09 11.54 -7.27
N LYS A 132 2.30 12.24 -6.44
CA LYS A 132 2.68 13.57 -5.93
C LYS A 132 3.97 13.53 -5.10
N LEU A 133 4.27 12.40 -4.45
CA LEU A 133 5.55 12.22 -3.75
C LEU A 133 6.75 12.16 -4.70
N LEU A 134 6.54 11.85 -5.98
CA LEU A 134 7.61 11.92 -6.98
C LEU A 134 7.80 13.34 -7.51
N THR A 135 6.73 14.15 -7.59
CA THR A 135 6.78 15.52 -8.14
C THR A 135 7.09 16.62 -7.13
N THR A 136 6.87 16.42 -5.83
CA THR A 136 7.27 17.46 -4.87
C THR A 136 8.80 17.55 -4.93
N SER A 137 9.31 18.72 -5.30
CA SER A 137 10.75 18.89 -5.51
C SER A 137 11.43 19.03 -4.16
N PRO A 138 12.63 18.42 -3.95
CA PRO A 138 13.42 18.66 -2.75
C PRO A 138 13.82 20.14 -2.62
N PHE A 139 13.81 20.89 -3.72
CA PHE A 139 14.20 22.31 -3.80
C PHE A 139 13.02 23.28 -3.86
N ARG A 140 11.76 22.81 -3.83
CA ARG A 140 10.57 23.68 -3.81
C ARG A 140 9.81 23.49 -2.50
N LYS A 141 10.11 24.40 -1.58
CA LYS A 141 9.28 24.76 -0.42
C LYS A 141 7.83 24.86 -0.89
N MET A 142 6.98 23.91 -0.50
CA MET A 142 5.53 24.10 -0.57
C MET A 142 5.20 25.17 0.46
N SER A 143 4.96 26.40 0.02
CA SER A 143 4.23 27.37 0.83
C SER A 143 2.88 26.74 1.15
N ASN A 144 2.64 26.47 2.42
CA ASN A 144 1.35 26.03 2.90
C ASN A 144 0.28 26.99 2.37
N PHE A 145 -0.66 26.50 1.57
CA PHE A 145 -1.92 27.19 1.33
C PHE A 145 -2.67 27.24 2.67
N LYS A 146 -2.43 28.30 3.43
CA LYS A 146 -3.42 28.89 4.33
C LYS A 146 -3.44 30.37 3.99
N ASP A 147 -4.50 30.78 3.33
CA ASP A 147 -4.96 32.17 3.34
C ASP A 147 -5.12 32.59 4.79
N GLU A 148 -4.15 33.32 5.32
CA GLU A 148 -4.37 34.33 6.35
C GLU A 148 -3.13 35.25 6.40
N LYS A 149 -3.29 36.41 5.76
CA LYS A 149 -2.53 37.67 5.93
C LYS A 149 -1.12 37.51 6.51
N THR A 150 -0.12 37.32 5.65
CA THR A 150 1.27 37.63 6.00
C THR A 150 1.72 38.90 5.27
N PRO A 151 2.30 39.90 5.97
CA PRO A 151 2.73 41.15 5.36
C PRO A 151 3.89 40.88 4.39
N LEU A 152 3.89 41.58 3.26
CA LEU A 152 4.94 41.56 2.23
C LEU A 152 6.33 41.66 2.88
N GLN A 153 7.10 40.57 2.85
CA GLN A 153 8.50 40.59 3.26
C GLN A 153 9.39 40.90 2.05
N LEU A 154 10.25 41.90 2.21
CA LEU A 154 11.14 42.39 1.17
C LEU A 154 12.31 41.40 0.91
N PRO A 155 12.77 41.31 -0.35
CA PRO A 155 13.66 40.25 -0.85
C PRO A 155 15.09 40.21 -0.29
N TYR A 156 15.46 41.06 0.67
CA TYR A 156 16.82 41.14 1.23
C TYR A 156 17.00 40.47 2.59
N ARG A 157 15.96 39.85 3.16
CA ARG A 157 16.04 39.18 4.47
C ARG A 157 16.09 37.67 4.29
N ASN A 158 17.14 37.17 3.65
CA ASN A 158 17.45 35.73 3.67
C ASN A 158 17.92 35.37 5.08
N SER A 159 17.03 34.82 5.90
CA SER A 159 17.43 34.09 7.10
C SER A 159 18.22 32.86 6.66
N SER A 160 19.46 32.77 7.16
CA SER A 160 20.34 31.60 7.21
C SER A 160 19.73 30.28 6.75
N VAL A 161 20.31 29.69 5.70
CA VAL A 161 20.15 28.27 5.38
C VAL A 161 20.59 27.48 6.61
N THR A 162 19.63 27.00 7.38
CA THR A 162 19.85 26.18 8.56
C THR A 162 20.15 24.75 8.13
N SER A 163 21.14 24.13 8.77
CA SER A 163 21.55 22.72 8.60
C SER A 163 20.40 21.70 8.71
N GLU A 164 19.24 22.09 9.23
CA GLU A 164 18.05 21.24 9.32
C GLU A 164 17.33 21.04 7.97
N ASP A 165 17.47 21.97 7.02
CA ASP A 165 16.83 21.88 5.70
C ASP A 165 17.44 20.75 4.85
N SER A 166 18.74 20.48 5.01
CA SER A 166 19.44 19.37 4.34
C SER A 166 18.97 17.98 4.79
N LEU A 167 18.59 17.83 6.07
CA LEU A 167 18.02 16.59 6.60
C LEU A 167 16.61 16.34 6.07
N ALA A 168 15.82 17.41 5.89
CA ALA A 168 14.50 17.33 5.26
C ALA A 168 14.61 16.92 3.77
N GLU A 169 15.58 17.48 3.03
CA GLU A 169 15.84 17.13 1.61
C GLU A 169 16.25 15.66 1.43
N THR A 170 17.18 15.15 2.25
CA THR A 170 17.59 13.73 2.20
C THR A 170 16.46 12.80 2.61
N SER A 171 15.59 13.21 3.54
CA SER A 171 14.41 12.44 3.92
C SER A 171 13.41 12.31 2.77
N TYR A 172 13.27 13.36 1.96
CA TYR A 172 12.37 13.43 0.82
C TYR A 172 12.87 12.58 -0.36
N LEU A 173 14.17 12.63 -0.67
CA LEU A 173 14.79 11.75 -1.65
C LEU A 173 14.59 10.26 -1.29
N LYS A 174 14.72 9.92 0.01
CA LYS A 174 14.45 8.56 0.48
C LYS A 174 12.98 8.15 0.30
N VAL A 175 12.04 9.09 0.36
CA VAL A 175 10.62 8.83 0.04
C VAL A 175 10.43 8.58 -1.45
N GLN A 176 11.04 9.40 -2.32
CA GLN A 176 11.00 9.18 -3.78
C GLN A 176 11.56 7.81 -4.16
N ILE A 177 12.71 7.44 -3.61
CA ILE A 177 13.32 6.11 -3.79
C ILE A 177 12.36 5.02 -3.35
N ALA A 178 11.71 5.17 -2.18
CA ALA A 178 10.74 4.18 -1.69
C ALA A 178 9.53 4.04 -2.62
N VAL A 179 9.04 5.13 -3.25
CA VAL A 179 7.95 5.06 -4.24
C VAL A 179 8.42 4.31 -5.48
N LEU A 180 9.61 4.60 -5.99
CA LEU A 180 10.16 3.90 -7.16
C LEU A 180 10.42 2.42 -6.88
N ASN A 181 10.93 2.08 -5.70
CA ASN A 181 11.12 0.69 -5.28
C ASN A 181 9.77 -0.05 -5.19
N MET A 182 8.76 0.56 -4.57
CA MET A 182 7.42 -0.01 -4.54
C MET A 182 6.89 -0.26 -5.97
N VAL A 183 7.04 0.69 -6.90
CA VAL A 183 6.62 0.49 -8.29
C VAL A 183 7.39 -0.67 -8.95
N ALA A 184 8.71 -0.73 -8.74
CA ALA A 184 9.55 -1.80 -9.28
C ALA A 184 9.14 -3.19 -8.75
N ASP A 185 8.87 -3.30 -7.45
CA ASP A 185 8.40 -4.54 -6.82
C ASP A 185 7.07 -5.00 -7.42
N LEU A 186 6.12 -4.06 -7.57
CA LEU A 186 4.80 -4.34 -8.13
C LEU A 186 4.88 -4.79 -9.59
N CYS A 187 5.75 -4.18 -10.40
CA CYS A 187 5.98 -4.57 -11.79
C CYS A 187 6.71 -5.91 -11.93
N SER A 188 7.59 -6.25 -10.98
CA SER A 188 8.42 -7.47 -11.05
C SER A 188 7.62 -8.75 -10.77
N ASN A 189 6.53 -8.64 -10.02
CA ASN A 189 5.69 -9.79 -9.67
C ASN A 189 4.46 -9.88 -10.59
N LYS A 190 4.32 -11.03 -11.28
CA LYS A 190 3.23 -11.31 -12.22
C LYS A 190 1.84 -11.14 -11.60
N ARG A 191 1.69 -11.41 -10.30
CA ARG A 191 0.40 -11.29 -9.59
C ARG A 191 0.02 -9.85 -9.32
N SER A 192 0.98 -8.93 -9.17
CA SER A 192 0.73 -7.52 -8.85
C SER A 192 0.88 -6.59 -10.03
N ALA A 193 1.50 -7.02 -11.13
CA ALA A 193 1.78 -6.17 -12.29
C ALA A 193 0.51 -5.54 -12.89
N THR A 194 -0.62 -6.26 -12.89
CA THR A 194 -1.92 -5.77 -13.38
C THR A 194 -2.47 -4.59 -12.56
N ALA A 195 -1.99 -4.39 -11.32
CA ALA A 195 -2.39 -3.25 -10.49
C ALA A 195 -1.98 -1.90 -11.11
N LEU A 196 -0.87 -1.87 -11.86
CA LEU A 196 -0.30 -0.65 -12.40
C LEU A 196 -0.64 -0.41 -13.87
N GLU A 197 -1.37 -1.32 -14.52
CA GLU A 197 -1.62 -1.28 -15.97
C GLU A 197 -2.16 0.08 -16.46
N LEU A 198 -3.15 0.63 -15.77
CA LEU A 198 -3.77 1.92 -16.12
C LEU A 198 -2.89 3.15 -15.82
N VAL A 199 -1.89 3.01 -14.95
CA VAL A 199 -1.07 4.13 -14.47
C VAL A 199 0.38 4.08 -14.94
N LEU A 200 0.83 2.96 -15.50
CA LEU A 200 2.21 2.70 -15.87
C LEU A 200 2.76 3.74 -16.85
N LYS A 201 2.00 4.10 -17.89
CA LYS A 201 2.40 5.13 -18.87
C LYS A 201 2.66 6.49 -18.20
N LYS A 202 1.81 6.86 -17.25
CA LYS A 202 1.94 8.10 -16.47
C LYS A 202 3.15 8.06 -15.54
N LEU A 203 3.39 6.92 -14.90
CA LEU A 203 4.54 6.68 -14.04
C LEU A 203 5.87 6.76 -14.80
N CYS A 204 5.95 6.09 -15.95
CA CYS A 204 7.13 6.15 -16.81
C CYS A 204 7.41 7.59 -17.27
N GLY A 205 6.37 8.33 -17.70
CA GLY A 205 6.52 9.75 -18.06
C GLY A 205 7.01 10.61 -16.90
N LEU A 206 6.55 10.33 -15.68
CA LEU A 206 6.97 11.03 -14.47
C LEU A 206 8.43 10.72 -14.09
N ALA A 207 8.83 9.45 -14.15
CA ALA A 207 10.20 9.02 -13.87
C ALA A 207 11.19 9.62 -14.88
N VAL A 208 10.85 9.60 -16.18
CA VAL A 208 11.64 10.26 -17.23
C VAL A 208 11.70 11.77 -17.00
N GLY A 209 10.58 12.41 -16.64
CA GLY A 209 10.55 13.83 -16.31
C GLY A 209 11.49 14.20 -15.15
N ILE A 210 11.58 13.37 -14.11
CA ILE A 210 12.50 13.57 -12.99
C ILE A 210 13.96 13.40 -13.44
N ALA A 211 14.26 12.33 -14.19
CA ALA A 211 15.60 12.07 -14.70
C ALA A 211 16.10 13.20 -15.62
N CYS A 212 15.22 13.72 -16.50
CA CYS A 212 15.57 14.76 -17.45
C CYS A 212 15.55 16.18 -16.87
N SER A 213 14.80 16.45 -15.79
CA SER A 213 14.74 17.78 -15.16
C SER A 213 15.97 18.12 -14.32
N ASN A 214 16.63 17.13 -13.73
CA ASN A 214 17.93 17.34 -13.07
C ASN A 214 19.06 17.70 -14.06
N VAL A 215 18.89 17.43 -15.36
CA VAL A 215 19.88 17.79 -16.39
C VAL A 215 19.82 19.28 -16.75
N ALA A 216 18.73 19.98 -16.46
CA ALA A 216 18.59 21.41 -16.76
C ALA A 216 19.26 22.35 -15.72
N GLY A 217 19.65 21.83 -14.54
CA GLY A 217 20.33 22.61 -13.49
C GLY A 217 21.85 22.40 -13.42
N LEU A 218 22.43 21.67 -14.36
CA LEU A 218 23.85 21.27 -14.39
C LEU A 218 24.63 21.85 -15.59
N ARG A 219 24.07 22.88 -16.25
CA ARG A 219 24.77 23.67 -17.28
C ARG A 219 24.86 25.13 -16.88
#